data_AF-A0A199XQ25-F1
#
_entry.id   AF-A0A199XQ25-F1
#
_cell.length_a   1.000
_cell.length_b   1.000
_cell.length_c   1.000
_cell.angle_alpha   90.00
_cell.angle_beta   90.00
_cell.angle_gamma   90.00
#
_symmetry.space_group_name_H-M   'P 1'
#
loop_
_entity.id
_entity.type
_entity.pdbx_description
1 polymer ?
#
loop_
_entity_poly.entity_id
_entity_poly.type
_entity_poly.pdbx_seq_one_letter_code
_entity_poly.pdbx_strand_id
1 'polypeptide(L)'
;MEFGRIIVSETAFNSENLQDVIHSNISVINLMREEGVDDELIHEDALTSYYLDYYYTQHLMGNFAQFVHHSGWNAELNELIEEGLALIGAQKHLELFQQQTKKVKLMSSVKLNKFLKGKLEGVNPVRDALNTDAFFEIEENLVTLNANFLKSHPDFEVLSVDDMFATLEEFVGHEIKRE
;
A
#
# COMPACT_ATOMS: atom_id res chain seq x y z
N MET A 1 -23.54 3.22 -0.99
CA MET A 1 -23.22 2.46 -2.21
C MET A 1 -21.70 2.44 -2.28
N GLU A 2 -21.07 1.34 -2.67
CA GLU A 2 -19.62 1.28 -2.85
C GLU A 2 -19.21 2.14 -4.07
N PHE A 3 -18.02 2.76 -4.03
CA PHE A 3 -17.50 3.63 -5.07
C PHE A 3 -17.15 2.87 -6.37
N GLY A 4 -16.88 1.57 -6.28
CA GLY A 4 -16.88 0.62 -7.41
C GLY A 4 -15.96 0.93 -8.59
N ARG A 5 -15.08 1.94 -8.49
CA ARG A 5 -14.21 2.42 -9.57
C ARG A 5 -12.79 2.58 -9.05
N ILE A 6 -11.82 2.23 -9.89
CA ILE A 6 -10.39 2.49 -9.65
C ILE A 6 -9.98 3.64 -10.56
N ILE A 7 -9.68 4.81 -10.00
CA ILE A 7 -9.47 6.02 -10.78
C ILE A 7 -8.00 6.43 -10.79
N VAL A 8 -7.48 6.72 -11.99
CA VAL A 8 -6.16 7.30 -12.21
C VAL A 8 -6.28 8.51 -13.14
N SER A 9 -5.49 9.54 -12.90
CA SER A 9 -5.48 10.73 -13.75
C SER A 9 -4.88 10.44 -15.14
N GLU A 10 -5.36 11.12 -16.17
CA GLU A 10 -4.77 11.07 -17.52
C GLU A 10 -3.25 11.37 -17.51
N THR A 11 -2.81 12.33 -16.69
CA THR A 11 -1.39 12.69 -16.57
C THR A 11 -0.57 11.52 -16.03
N ALA A 12 -1.03 10.87 -14.96
CA ALA A 12 -0.35 9.73 -14.37
C ALA A 12 -0.37 8.51 -15.30
N PHE A 13 -1.48 8.26 -15.98
CA PHE A 13 -1.61 7.15 -16.93
C PHE A 13 -0.63 7.27 -18.11
N ASN A 14 -0.41 8.50 -18.59
CA ASN A 14 0.51 8.80 -19.68
C ASN A 14 1.97 9.01 -19.23
N SER A 15 2.27 8.91 -17.94
CA SER A 15 3.63 9.03 -17.43
C SER A 15 4.49 7.83 -17.82
N GLU A 16 5.78 8.08 -18.08
CA GLU A 16 6.77 7.01 -18.25
C GLU A 16 7.10 6.31 -16.93
N ASN A 17 6.78 6.94 -15.79
CA ASN A 17 7.00 6.38 -14.46
C ASN A 17 5.75 5.65 -13.96
N LEU A 18 5.82 4.31 -13.87
CA LEU A 18 4.71 3.48 -13.37
C LEU A 18 4.31 3.79 -11.93
N GLN A 19 5.21 4.36 -11.12
CA GLN A 19 4.87 4.80 -9.77
C GLN A 19 3.79 5.90 -9.77
N ASP A 20 3.73 6.72 -10.83
CA ASP A 20 2.76 7.83 -10.90
C ASP A 20 1.32 7.30 -11.00
N VAL A 21 1.10 6.15 -11.65
CA VAL A 21 -0.20 5.46 -11.71
C VAL A 21 -0.64 5.05 -10.30
N ILE A 22 0.25 4.44 -9.54
CA ILE A 22 -0.01 3.99 -8.16
C ILE A 22 -0.27 5.20 -7.26
N HIS A 23 0.57 6.24 -7.34
CA HIS A 23 0.39 7.46 -6.57
C HIS A 23 -0.93 8.18 -6.92
N SER A 24 -1.35 8.17 -8.18
CA SER A 24 -2.63 8.75 -8.56
C SER A 24 -3.81 7.99 -7.93
N ASN A 25 -3.76 6.65 -7.89
CA ASN A 25 -4.75 5.85 -7.17
C ASN A 25 -4.73 6.17 -5.66
N ILE A 26 -3.55 6.28 -5.06
CA ILE A 26 -3.37 6.66 -3.65
C ILE A 26 -3.98 8.04 -3.36
N SER A 27 -3.79 9.02 -4.24
CA SER A 27 -4.37 10.35 -4.08
C SER A 27 -5.90 10.31 -4.07
N VAL A 28 -6.53 9.49 -4.92
CA VAL A 28 -7.99 9.30 -4.91
C VAL A 28 -8.45 8.70 -3.59
N ILE A 29 -7.81 7.63 -3.13
CA ILE A 29 -8.15 6.96 -1.86
C ILE A 29 -7.99 7.90 -0.68
N ASN A 30 -6.90 8.65 -0.62
CA ASN A 30 -6.66 9.63 0.45
C ASN A 30 -7.73 10.72 0.44
N LEU A 31 -8.09 11.24 -0.74
CA LEU A 31 -9.15 12.23 -0.86
C LEU A 31 -10.50 11.68 -0.37
N MET A 32 -10.85 10.45 -0.76
CA MET A 32 -12.07 9.79 -0.27
C MET A 32 -12.07 9.67 1.27
N ARG A 33 -10.95 9.28 1.87
CA ARG A 33 -10.80 9.20 3.34
C ARG A 33 -10.90 10.57 4.00
N GLU A 34 -10.31 11.60 3.41
CA GLU A 34 -10.40 12.99 3.88
C GLU A 34 -11.85 13.49 3.86
N GLU A 35 -12.63 13.07 2.87
CA GLU A 35 -14.07 13.33 2.77
C GLU A 35 -14.93 12.39 3.65
N GLY A 36 -14.30 11.55 4.47
CA GLY A 36 -14.98 10.68 5.44
C GLY A 36 -15.60 9.42 4.85
N VAL A 37 -15.16 8.99 3.67
CA VAL A 37 -15.53 7.70 3.10
C VAL A 37 -14.80 6.58 3.84
N ASP A 38 -15.55 5.63 4.38
CA ASP A 38 -15.02 4.42 5.00
C ASP A 38 -14.35 3.52 3.94
N ASP A 39 -13.26 2.85 4.31
CA ASP A 39 -12.51 1.94 3.42
C ASP A 39 -13.41 0.84 2.82
N GLU A 40 -14.44 0.37 3.54
CA GLU A 40 -15.42 -0.61 3.07
C GLU A 40 -16.26 -0.12 1.87
N LEU A 41 -16.27 1.19 1.62
CA LEU A 41 -16.95 1.82 0.49
C LEU A 41 -16.00 2.15 -0.66
N ILE A 42 -14.68 1.95 -0.48
CA ILE A 42 -13.66 2.13 -1.51
C ILE A 42 -13.42 0.77 -2.17
N HIS A 43 -13.17 0.78 -3.48
CA HIS A 43 -12.90 -0.44 -4.24
C HIS A 43 -11.74 -1.23 -3.62
N GLU A 44 -11.97 -2.51 -3.31
CA GLU A 44 -11.02 -3.38 -2.61
C GLU A 44 -9.65 -3.44 -3.32
N ASP A 45 -9.63 -3.67 -4.64
CA ASP A 45 -8.37 -3.72 -5.40
C ASP A 45 -7.63 -2.38 -5.49
N ALA A 46 -8.33 -1.24 -5.35
CA ALA A 46 -7.68 0.06 -5.20
C ALA A 46 -6.90 0.12 -3.87
N LEU A 47 -7.52 -0.34 -2.79
CA LEU A 47 -6.92 -0.44 -1.46
C LEU A 47 -5.77 -1.47 -1.43
N THR A 48 -5.92 -2.61 -2.12
CA THR A 48 -4.84 -3.59 -2.27
C THR A 48 -3.60 -2.95 -2.87
N SER A 49 -3.76 -2.19 -3.96
CA SER A 49 -2.65 -1.43 -4.57
C SER A 49 -2.04 -0.40 -3.62
N TYR A 50 -2.88 0.34 -2.88
CA TYR A 50 -2.44 1.30 -1.86
C TYR A 50 -1.58 0.65 -0.77
N TYR A 51 -2.03 -0.48 -0.23
CA TYR A 51 -1.31 -1.15 0.85
C TYR A 51 -0.01 -1.79 0.37
N LEU A 52 0.02 -2.34 -0.84
CA LEU A 52 1.25 -2.83 -1.45
C LEU A 52 2.29 -1.73 -1.64
N ASP A 53 1.87 -0.52 -2.03
CA ASP A 53 2.77 0.63 -2.10
C ASP A 53 3.27 1.06 -0.71
N TYR A 54 2.38 1.07 0.29
CA TYR A 54 2.77 1.32 1.68
C TYR A 54 3.87 0.33 2.12
N TYR A 55 3.67 -0.97 1.90
CA TYR A 55 4.64 -2.01 2.20
C TYR A 55 5.99 -1.79 1.49
N TYR A 56 5.95 -1.50 0.19
CA TYR A 56 7.12 -1.19 -0.63
C TYR A 56 7.88 0.02 -0.11
N THR A 57 7.17 1.13 0.14
CA THR A 57 7.73 2.38 0.65
C THR A 57 8.39 2.20 2.02
N GLN A 58 7.76 1.46 2.94
CA GLN A 58 8.38 1.15 4.23
C GLN A 58 9.69 0.34 4.07
N HIS A 59 9.76 -0.58 3.10
CA HIS A 59 11.01 -1.29 2.82
C HIS A 59 12.12 -0.37 2.32
N LEU A 60 11.80 0.52 1.39
CA LEU A 60 12.77 1.47 0.86
C LEU A 60 13.28 2.44 1.92
N MET A 61 12.41 2.92 2.81
CA MET A 61 12.76 3.95 3.78
C MET A 61 13.47 3.40 5.02
N GLY A 62 13.20 2.15 5.42
CA GLY A 62 13.69 1.62 6.69
C GLY A 62 13.62 0.10 6.83
N ASN A 63 13.46 -0.61 5.70
CA ASN A 63 13.42 -2.06 5.61
C ASN A 63 12.23 -2.66 6.41
N PHE A 64 12.16 -3.98 6.52
CA PHE A 64 11.03 -4.69 7.14
C PHE A 64 10.76 -4.27 8.58
N ALA A 65 11.79 -3.92 9.35
CA ALA A 65 11.59 -3.43 10.72
C ALA A 65 10.76 -2.14 10.78
N GLN A 66 10.91 -1.25 9.79
CA GLN A 66 10.11 -0.03 9.73
C GLN A 66 8.66 -0.35 9.39
N PHE A 67 8.41 -1.26 8.45
CA PHE A 67 7.06 -1.76 8.16
C PHE A 67 6.40 -2.32 9.43
N VAL A 68 7.08 -3.23 10.14
CA VAL A 68 6.56 -3.82 11.39
C VAL A 68 6.22 -2.74 12.43
N HIS A 69 7.08 -1.72 12.56
CA HIS A 69 6.92 -0.65 13.54
C HIS A 69 5.78 0.31 13.19
N HIS A 70 5.78 0.86 11.98
CA HIS A 70 4.81 1.85 11.54
C HIS A 70 3.41 1.27 11.32
N SER A 71 3.30 0.00 10.93
CA SER A 71 2.01 -0.70 10.85
C SER A 71 1.43 -1.08 12.23
N GLY A 72 2.21 -0.94 13.30
CA GLY A 72 1.85 -1.48 14.61
C GLY A 72 1.72 -3.01 14.63
N TRP A 73 2.28 -3.70 13.63
CA TRP A 73 2.07 -5.12 13.39
C TRP A 73 0.58 -5.53 13.33
N ASN A 74 -0.23 -4.70 12.67
CA ASN A 74 -1.65 -4.93 12.47
C ASN A 74 -1.89 -6.22 11.67
N ALA A 75 -2.72 -7.12 12.21
CA ALA A 75 -2.95 -8.45 11.62
C ALA A 75 -3.69 -8.40 10.29
N GLU A 76 -4.71 -7.55 10.18
CA GLU A 76 -5.53 -7.37 8.98
C GLU A 76 -4.69 -6.77 7.84
N LEU A 77 -3.91 -5.72 8.11
CA LEU A 77 -2.98 -5.18 7.12
C LEU A 77 -1.98 -6.24 6.66
N ASN A 78 -1.43 -7.04 7.57
CA ASN A 78 -0.49 -8.10 7.20
C ASN A 78 -1.13 -9.16 6.29
N GLU A 79 -2.40 -9.49 6.52
CA GLU A 79 -3.18 -10.40 5.67
C GLU A 79 -3.43 -9.79 4.29
N LEU A 80 -3.88 -8.53 4.23
CA LEU A 80 -4.06 -7.79 2.98
C LEU A 80 -2.76 -7.70 2.15
N ILE A 81 -1.60 -7.49 2.79
CA ILE A 81 -0.31 -7.52 2.08
C ILE A 81 -0.01 -8.92 1.54
N GLU A 82 -0.22 -9.97 2.34
CA GLU A 82 0.05 -11.35 1.91
C GLU A 82 -0.82 -11.74 0.71
N GLU A 83 -2.12 -11.46 0.80
CA GLU A 83 -3.09 -11.71 -0.25
C GLU A 83 -2.84 -10.86 -1.50
N GLY A 84 -2.55 -9.56 -1.32
CA GLY A 84 -2.22 -8.66 -2.41
C GLY A 84 -0.95 -9.08 -3.17
N LEU A 85 0.10 -9.49 -2.47
CA LEU A 85 1.32 -9.99 -3.11
C LEU A 85 1.05 -11.26 -3.93
N ALA A 86 0.18 -12.15 -3.43
CA ALA A 86 -0.25 -13.33 -4.16
C ALA A 86 -1.10 -12.96 -5.39
N LEU A 87 -2.05 -12.04 -5.23
CA LEU A 87 -2.98 -11.60 -6.26
C LEU A 87 -2.25 -11.02 -7.48
N ILE A 88 -1.23 -10.18 -7.27
CA ILE A 88 -0.47 -9.56 -8.36
C ILE A 88 0.64 -10.46 -8.91
N GLY A 89 0.83 -11.67 -8.35
CA GLY A 89 1.87 -12.61 -8.75
C GLY A 89 3.29 -12.23 -8.32
N ALA A 90 3.46 -11.45 -7.25
CA ALA A 90 4.77 -11.06 -6.70
C ALA A 90 5.37 -12.18 -5.82
N GLN A 91 5.66 -13.32 -6.44
CA GLN A 91 5.96 -14.58 -5.74
C GLN A 91 7.21 -14.51 -4.84
N LYS A 92 8.28 -13.82 -5.26
CA LYS A 92 9.50 -13.66 -4.46
C LYS A 92 9.32 -12.69 -3.31
N HIS A 93 8.57 -11.61 -3.53
CA HIS A 93 8.17 -10.71 -2.44
C HIS A 93 7.28 -11.43 -1.42
N LEU A 94 6.31 -12.23 -1.88
CA LEU A 94 5.45 -13.05 -1.03
C LEU A 94 6.27 -14.05 -0.19
N GLU A 95 7.17 -14.79 -0.81
CA GLU A 95 8.07 -15.74 -0.13
C GLU A 95 8.88 -15.03 0.97
N LEU A 96 9.45 -13.86 0.68
CA LEU A 96 10.21 -13.08 1.64
C LEU A 96 9.32 -12.56 2.78
N PHE A 97 8.15 -12.00 2.46
CA PHE A 97 7.18 -11.51 3.43
C PHE A 97 6.78 -12.61 4.41
N GLN A 98 6.44 -13.80 3.91
CA GLN A 98 6.10 -14.97 4.73
C GLN A 98 7.27 -15.43 5.61
N GLN A 99 8.51 -15.37 5.13
CA GLN A 99 9.68 -15.70 5.94
C GLN A 99 9.91 -14.67 7.06
N GLN A 100 9.77 -13.38 6.76
CA GLN A 100 9.98 -12.31 7.71
C GLN A 100 8.86 -12.23 8.75
N THR A 101 7.59 -12.43 8.35
CA THR A 101 6.45 -12.47 9.28
C THR A 101 6.57 -13.61 10.29
N LYS A 102 7.12 -14.77 9.90
CA LYS A 102 7.45 -15.87 10.83
C LYS A 102 8.41 -15.43 11.93
N LYS A 103 9.42 -14.61 11.62
CA LYS A 103 10.36 -14.08 12.63
C LYS A 103 9.64 -13.23 13.68
N VAL A 104 8.68 -12.41 13.25
CA VAL A 104 7.89 -11.57 14.16
C VAL A 104 6.90 -12.41 14.97
N LYS A 105 6.21 -13.37 14.34
CA LYS A 105 5.26 -14.29 15.00
C LYS A 105 5.92 -15.17 16.07
N LEU A 106 7.20 -15.50 15.92
CA LEU A 106 7.99 -16.23 16.92
C LEU A 106 8.51 -15.35 18.07
N MET A 107 8.39 -14.02 17.96
CA MET A 107 8.80 -13.10 19.00
C MET A 107 7.80 -13.11 20.16
N SER A 108 8.30 -13.01 21.40
CA SER A 108 7.39 -12.85 22.54
C SER A 108 6.61 -11.53 22.44
N SER A 109 5.36 -11.54 22.86
CA SER A 109 4.49 -10.35 22.87
C SER A 109 5.10 -9.18 23.66
N VAL A 110 5.82 -9.47 24.75
CA VAL A 110 6.54 -8.46 25.54
C VAL A 110 7.63 -7.78 24.71
N LYS A 111 8.43 -8.55 23.97
CA LYS A 111 9.52 -8.02 23.15
C LYS A 111 8.98 -7.24 21.95
N LEU A 112 7.94 -7.75 21.29
CA LEU A 112 7.27 -7.06 20.19
C LEU A 112 6.65 -5.74 20.65
N ASN A 113 5.88 -5.74 21.74
CA ASN A 113 5.26 -4.51 22.28
C ASN A 113 6.30 -3.46 22.67
N LYS A 114 7.44 -3.88 23.24
CA LYS A 114 8.55 -2.95 23.54
C LYS A 114 9.14 -2.35 22.27
N PHE A 115 9.27 -3.13 21.20
CA PHE A 115 9.74 -2.66 19.91
C PHE A 115 8.77 -1.63 19.29
N LEU A 116 7.47 -1.97 19.20
CA LEU A 116 6.44 -1.11 18.62
C LEU A 116 6.27 0.23 19.35
N LYS A 117 6.44 0.26 20.68
CA LYS A 117 6.36 1.50 21.48
C LYS A 117 7.69 2.25 21.56
N GLY A 118 8.78 1.65 21.07
CA GLY A 118 10.13 2.20 21.12
C GLY A 118 10.44 3.10 19.92
N LYS A 119 11.65 3.67 19.93
CA LYS A 119 12.21 4.38 18.78
C LYS A 119 12.93 3.40 17.84
N LEU A 120 12.88 3.68 16.54
CA LEU A 120 13.62 2.90 15.55
C LEU A 120 15.10 3.28 15.51
N GLU A 121 15.43 4.53 15.84
CA GLU A 121 16.79 5.07 15.78
C GLU A 121 17.68 4.57 16.93
N GLY A 122 19.00 4.65 16.70
CA GLY A 122 20.00 4.23 17.67
C GLY A 122 20.18 2.71 17.73
N VAL A 123 20.64 2.22 18.88
CA VAL A 123 20.88 0.79 19.12
C VAL A 123 19.55 0.07 19.26
N ASN A 124 19.19 -0.76 18.29
CA ASN A 124 17.93 -1.50 18.28
C ASN A 124 18.13 -2.94 17.77
N PRO A 125 18.42 -3.91 18.66
CA PRO A 125 18.66 -5.29 18.28
C PRO A 125 17.46 -6.00 17.62
N VAL A 126 16.23 -5.49 17.82
CA VAL A 126 15.04 -6.05 17.17
C VAL A 126 14.97 -5.60 15.71
N ARG A 127 15.17 -4.29 15.46
CA ARG A 127 15.31 -3.75 14.11
C ARG A 127 16.39 -4.49 13.34
N ASP A 128 17.57 -4.61 13.94
CA ASP A 128 18.74 -5.21 13.29
C ASP A 128 18.52 -6.69 12.95
N ALA A 129 17.74 -7.43 13.76
CA ALA A 129 17.40 -8.82 13.50
C ALA A 129 16.27 -9.03 12.48
N LEU A 130 15.39 -8.02 12.32
CA LEU A 130 14.29 -8.05 11.35
C LEU A 130 14.75 -7.63 9.95
N ASN A 131 15.70 -6.71 9.87
CA ASN A 131 16.23 -6.20 8.61
C ASN A 131 17.03 -7.25 7.85
N THR A 132 16.96 -7.17 6.53
CA THR A 132 17.72 -8.01 5.61
C THR A 132 17.84 -7.33 4.26
N ASP A 133 18.96 -7.56 3.58
CA ASP A 133 19.18 -7.01 2.24
C ASP A 133 18.41 -7.79 1.15
N ALA A 134 17.87 -8.97 1.48
CA ALA A 134 17.18 -9.86 0.54
C ALA A 134 16.04 -9.19 -0.24
N PHE A 135 15.37 -8.19 0.35
CA PHE A 135 14.33 -7.42 -0.36
C PHE A 135 14.90 -6.68 -1.58
N PHE A 136 16.08 -6.08 -1.43
CA PHE A 136 16.74 -5.30 -2.48
C PHE A 136 17.46 -6.17 -3.51
N GLU A 137 17.58 -7.47 -3.23
CA GLU A 137 18.15 -8.48 -4.13
C GLU A 137 17.07 -9.14 -5.03
N ILE A 138 15.78 -8.91 -4.76
CA ILE A 138 14.68 -9.44 -5.58
C ILE A 138 14.62 -8.70 -6.92
N GLU A 139 14.76 -9.43 -8.03
CA GLU A 139 14.62 -8.89 -9.38
C GLU A 139 13.15 -8.58 -9.77
N GLU A 140 12.17 -9.21 -9.12
CA GLU A 140 10.75 -8.91 -9.33
C GLU A 140 10.46 -7.45 -8.97
N ASN A 141 10.00 -6.68 -9.96
CA ASN A 141 9.71 -5.27 -9.78
C ASN A 141 8.27 -5.09 -9.24
N LEU A 142 8.16 -4.90 -7.93
CA LEU A 142 6.87 -4.77 -7.25
C LEU A 142 6.04 -3.57 -7.75
N VAL A 143 6.68 -2.45 -8.07
CA VAL A 143 6.03 -1.27 -8.66
C VAL A 143 5.41 -1.61 -10.01
N THR A 144 6.14 -2.34 -10.85
CA THR A 144 5.65 -2.76 -12.17
C THR A 144 4.46 -3.72 -12.05
N LEU A 145 4.53 -4.70 -11.14
CA LEU A 145 3.44 -5.64 -10.90
C LEU A 145 2.18 -4.91 -10.38
N ASN A 146 2.34 -4.02 -9.41
CA ASN A 146 1.24 -3.26 -8.82
C ASN A 146 0.58 -2.30 -9.85
N ALA A 147 1.38 -1.54 -10.61
CA ALA A 147 0.84 -0.66 -11.64
C ALA A 147 0.13 -1.43 -12.77
N ASN A 148 0.65 -2.58 -13.17
CA ASN A 148 0.01 -3.42 -14.18
C ASN A 148 -1.29 -4.05 -13.66
N PHE A 149 -1.33 -4.45 -12.40
CA PHE A 149 -2.54 -4.92 -11.74
C PHE A 149 -3.67 -3.89 -11.86
N LEU A 150 -3.42 -2.63 -11.45
CA LEU A 150 -4.38 -1.53 -11.63
C LEU A 150 -4.79 -1.36 -13.10
N LYS A 151 -3.83 -1.19 -14.01
CA LYS A 151 -4.09 -0.90 -15.43
C LYS A 151 -4.84 -2.00 -16.18
N SER A 152 -4.79 -3.23 -15.66
CA SER A 152 -5.47 -4.39 -16.25
C SER A 152 -6.84 -4.68 -15.64
N HIS A 153 -7.21 -3.97 -14.57
CA HIS A 153 -8.44 -4.19 -13.83
C HIS A 153 -9.66 -3.75 -14.67
N PRO A 154 -10.77 -4.51 -14.68
CA PRO A 154 -11.98 -4.18 -15.45
C PRO A 154 -12.62 -2.84 -15.04
N ASP A 155 -12.55 -2.50 -13.76
CA ASP A 155 -13.10 -1.26 -13.20
C ASP A 155 -12.07 -0.10 -13.17
N PHE A 156 -10.97 -0.23 -13.93
CA PHE A 156 -9.96 0.81 -14.08
C PHE A 156 -10.43 1.92 -15.03
N GLU A 157 -10.36 3.15 -14.55
CA GLU A 157 -10.78 4.33 -15.30
C GLU A 157 -9.71 5.42 -15.30
N VAL A 158 -9.48 5.98 -16.49
CA VAL A 158 -8.59 7.12 -16.70
C VAL A 158 -9.45 8.36 -16.88
N LEU A 159 -9.30 9.33 -15.99
CA LEU A 159 -10.11 10.55 -15.97
C LEU A 159 -9.22 11.81 -16.00
N SER A 160 -9.76 12.89 -16.57
CA SER A 160 -9.18 14.22 -16.37
C SER A 160 -9.33 14.63 -14.90
N VAL A 161 -8.50 15.55 -14.41
CA VAL A 161 -8.60 16.00 -13.00
C VAL A 161 -9.99 16.55 -12.69
N ASP A 162 -10.60 17.31 -13.60
CA ASP A 162 -11.95 17.85 -13.41
C ASP A 162 -13.01 16.73 -13.32
N ASP A 163 -12.91 15.68 -14.15
CA ASP A 163 -13.83 14.55 -14.12
C ASP A 163 -13.63 13.65 -12.89
N MET A 164 -12.41 13.58 -12.36
CA MET A 164 -12.12 12.90 -11.09
C MET A 164 -12.86 13.60 -9.95
N PHE A 165 -12.74 14.93 -9.84
CA PHE A 165 -13.48 15.70 -8.83
C PHE A 165 -14.99 15.55 -9.02
N ALA A 166 -15.51 15.73 -10.23
CA ALA A 166 -16.95 15.58 -10.49
C ALA A 166 -17.48 14.20 -10.09
N THR A 167 -16.72 13.14 -10.41
CA THR A 167 -17.05 11.75 -10.02
C THR A 167 -17.08 11.58 -8.51
N LEU A 168 -16.07 12.09 -7.81
CA LEU A 168 -15.96 11.96 -6.36
C LEU A 168 -17.02 12.79 -5.64
N GLU A 169 -17.28 14.01 -6.10
CA GLU A 169 -18.32 14.92 -5.61
C GLU A 169 -19.73 14.32 -5.75
N GLU A 170 -20.01 13.68 -6.89
CA GLU A 170 -21.26 12.93 -7.09
C GLU A 170 -21.40 11.80 -6.05
N PHE A 171 -20.30 11.10 -5.76
CA PHE A 171 -20.29 10.00 -4.80
C PHE A 171 -20.48 10.46 -3.35
N VAL A 172 -19.74 11.49 -2.91
CA VAL A 172 -19.79 11.99 -1.53
C VAL A 172 -21.00 12.91 -1.28
N GLY A 173 -21.60 13.47 -2.34
CA GLY A 173 -22.82 14.28 -2.27
C GLY A 173 -22.58 15.76 -1.96
N HIS A 174 -21.34 16.25 -2.08
CA HIS A 174 -20.97 17.66 -1.90
C HIS A 174 -19.73 18.02 -2.72
N GLU A 175 -19.50 19.33 -2.89
CA GLU A 175 -18.31 19.87 -3.58
C GLU A 175 -17.05 19.67 -2.73
N ILE A 176 -16.00 19.15 -3.33
CA ILE A 176 -14.72 18.86 -2.67
C ILE A 176 -13.82 20.08 -2.82
N LYS A 177 -13.11 20.44 -1.74
CA LYS A 177 -12.18 21.58 -1.78
C LYS A 177 -10.97 21.22 -2.62
N ARG A 178 -10.76 22.01 -3.67
CA ARG A 178 -9.57 21.97 -4.52
C ARG A 178 -8.51 22.90 -3.92
N GLU A 179 -7.70 22.41 -2.98
CA GLU A 179 -6.56 23.16 -2.43
C GLU A 179 -5.38 23.23 -3.41
#